data_AF-A0A7W7IW77-F1
#
_entry.id   AF-A0A7W7IW77-F1
#
_cell.length_a   1.000
_cell.length_b   1.000
_cell.length_c   1.000
_cell.angle_alpha   90.00
_cell.angle_beta   90.00
_cell.angle_gamma   90.00
#
_symmetry.space_group_name_H-M   'P 1'
#
loop_
_entity.id
_entity.type
_entity.pdbx_description
1 polymer ?
#
loop_
_entity_poly.entity_id
_entity_poly.type
_entity_poly.pdbx_seq_one_letter_code
_entity_poly.pdbx_strand_id
1 'polypeptide(L)'
;MKRKSLGMLSILGITLLLAACSKNEDEMDNMITSNSITIQNVLDSKTLVESGTFKNTGASPLIMPGESVSFQFSAGKGQAISFATMYGWSNDLFFAPENPGINLYKADGTPIEGDVSAQIKLWDNGTRINQHPGASVTHPGVAETSTKNIKEVNGSDDQGNTYAPAKDLLNATLHYDGNSLFTLTIKNTSGSTTNPTPFSPGVWAISYIAGGNLLNSKILFESGKPTANGLTNLSEMGDNSLIGNYVKEQTGIFTPLSPVLVVVYNGIENPIYTLGQKDAGKGLKKLAQMGNASDLADYLKTAKGVKNVYVLSAEGSTVLLPKIGNQEGSKVSQKLDVSKGDRIAIATMYGLSNDWFFASKGNGVDAMLKGDISNTIGLFDNGTAVNQFPGASITQFNLAGTPIAEDKNIEEVPNPNAFTTLPSIPNIIKVTLQ
;
A
#
# COMPACT_ATOMS: atom_id res chain seq x y z
N MET A 1 60.74 39.53 25.18
CA MET A 1 59.30 39.32 24.86
C MET A 1 58.91 37.88 25.20
N LYS A 2 57.67 37.73 25.67
CA LYS A 2 57.17 36.78 26.68
C LYS A 2 57.40 35.27 26.41
N ARG A 3 57.69 34.53 27.49
CA ARG A 3 57.79 33.06 27.62
C ARG A 3 56.91 32.58 28.79
N LYS A 4 56.17 31.48 28.56
CA LYS A 4 55.77 30.36 29.47
C LYS A 4 54.98 30.73 30.75
N SER A 5 54.23 29.88 31.47
CA SER A 5 53.42 28.64 31.34
C SER A 5 52.96 28.32 32.79
N LEU A 6 52.09 27.31 33.01
CA LEU A 6 51.62 26.71 34.29
C LEU A 6 50.53 27.52 35.03
N GLY A 7 49.50 26.93 35.64
CA GLY A 7 49.15 25.53 35.90
C GLY A 7 48.41 25.41 37.24
N MET A 8 47.23 24.76 37.24
CA MET A 8 46.59 23.95 38.31
C MET A 8 46.44 24.50 39.76
N LEU A 9 45.22 24.46 40.33
CA LEU A 9 44.76 23.43 41.31
C LEU A 9 43.36 23.76 41.91
N SER A 10 42.61 22.70 42.19
CA SER A 10 41.25 22.60 42.77
C SER A 10 41.18 22.93 44.27
N ILE A 11 39.98 23.22 44.81
CA ILE A 11 39.51 22.83 46.16
C ILE A 11 37.97 22.82 46.21
N LEU A 12 37.45 21.76 46.83
CA LEU A 12 36.07 21.39 47.13
C LEU A 12 35.60 22.05 48.45
N GLY A 13 34.34 22.47 48.58
CA GLY A 13 33.82 23.09 49.80
C GLY A 13 32.34 22.77 50.06
N ILE A 14 32.09 22.15 51.21
CA ILE A 14 30.86 21.57 51.76
C ILE A 14 29.87 22.65 52.26
N THR A 15 28.56 22.42 52.13
CA THR A 15 27.53 23.12 52.94
C THR A 15 26.58 22.13 53.61
N LEU A 16 26.57 22.21 54.95
CA LEU A 16 25.68 21.51 55.86
C LEU A 16 24.30 22.20 55.95
N LEU A 17 23.32 21.37 56.32
CA LEU A 17 21.89 21.61 56.53
C LEU A 17 21.57 22.60 57.68
N LEU A 18 20.47 23.34 57.50
CA LEU A 18 19.63 23.81 58.60
C LEU A 18 18.21 23.28 58.39
N ALA A 19 17.72 22.52 59.36
CA ALA A 19 16.36 22.03 59.45
C ALA A 19 15.48 23.04 60.19
N ALA A 20 14.29 23.32 59.66
CA ALA A 20 13.20 23.95 60.39
C ALA A 20 11.92 23.14 60.13
N CYS A 21 11.44 22.44 61.15
CA CYS A 21 10.16 21.74 61.13
C CYS A 21 9.05 22.72 61.54
N SER A 22 8.06 22.90 60.67
CA SER A 22 6.69 23.20 61.08
C SER A 22 5.79 22.12 60.52
N LYS A 23 5.22 21.31 61.42
CA LYS A 23 4.12 20.39 61.12
C LYS A 23 2.96 21.21 60.57
N ASN A 24 2.37 20.79 59.45
CA ASN A 24 0.93 20.74 59.24
C ASN A 24 0.61 19.91 57.99
N GLU A 25 -0.20 18.88 58.26
CA GLU A 25 -1.24 18.24 57.46
C GLU A 25 -0.88 17.66 56.08
N ASP A 26 -1.15 16.34 55.99
CA ASP A 26 -1.07 15.50 54.80
C ASP A 26 -1.98 16.02 53.68
N GLU A 27 -1.47 16.92 52.83
CA GLU A 27 -1.93 17.00 51.46
C GLU A 27 -1.22 15.90 50.67
N MET A 28 -1.82 14.70 50.69
CA MET A 28 -1.68 13.77 49.58
C MET A 28 -2.16 14.52 48.34
N ASP A 29 -1.20 15.06 47.60
CA ASP A 29 -1.38 15.50 46.22
C ASP A 29 -1.92 14.27 45.47
N ASN A 30 -3.25 14.19 45.36
CA ASN A 30 -3.92 13.26 44.48
C ASN A 30 -3.50 13.68 43.07
N MET A 31 -2.38 13.15 42.61
CA MET A 31 -2.08 13.10 41.19
C MET A 31 -3.25 12.35 40.56
N ILE A 32 -4.23 13.10 40.05
CA ILE A 32 -5.24 12.61 39.13
C ILE A 32 -4.45 12.15 37.92
N THR A 33 -4.09 10.87 37.90
CA THR A 33 -3.55 10.20 36.74
C THR A 33 -4.69 10.15 35.73
N SER A 34 -4.76 11.15 34.86
CA SER A 34 -5.80 11.19 33.83
C SER A 34 -5.59 10.02 32.88
N ASN A 35 -6.49 9.04 32.91
CA ASN A 35 -6.47 7.93 31.96
C ASN A 35 -6.60 8.49 30.55
N SER A 36 -5.78 8.03 29.61
CA SER A 36 -5.92 8.42 28.21
C SER A 36 -5.67 7.25 27.27
N ILE A 37 -6.26 7.32 26.09
CA ILE A 37 -6.03 6.36 25.00
C ILE A 37 -5.33 7.09 23.86
N THR A 38 -4.32 6.43 23.28
CA THR A 38 -3.69 6.84 22.04
C THR A 38 -3.81 5.73 21.01
N ILE A 39 -4.25 6.09 19.81
CA ILE A 39 -4.35 5.18 18.66
C ILE A 39 -3.48 5.74 17.54
N GLN A 40 -2.63 4.90 16.97
CA GLN A 40 -1.75 5.26 15.87
C GLN A 40 -1.84 4.22 14.75
N ASN A 41 -1.87 4.69 13.51
CA ASN A 41 -1.61 3.84 12.36
C ASN A 41 -0.09 3.66 12.25
N VAL A 42 0.40 2.46 12.54
CA VAL A 42 1.84 2.13 12.54
C VAL A 42 2.26 1.28 11.35
N LEU A 43 1.33 1.03 10.41
CA LEU A 43 1.59 0.29 9.18
C LEU A 43 2.77 0.90 8.42
N ASP A 44 3.80 0.09 8.14
CA ASP A 44 4.82 0.39 7.14
C ASP A 44 4.21 0.16 5.75
N SER A 45 3.65 1.21 5.16
CA SER A 45 2.88 1.07 3.94
C SER A 45 3.74 0.85 2.70
N LYS A 46 3.19 0.12 1.73
CA LYS A 46 3.81 -0.19 0.46
C LYS A 46 3.11 0.56 -0.68
N THR A 47 3.84 0.84 -1.77
CA THR A 47 3.33 1.69 -2.86
C THR A 47 2.61 0.92 -3.96
N LEU A 48 2.80 -0.40 -4.02
CA LEU A 48 2.23 -1.29 -5.02
C LEU A 48 1.17 -2.20 -4.41
N VAL A 49 0.04 -2.32 -5.09
CA VAL A 49 -1.08 -3.20 -4.71
C VAL A 49 -0.73 -4.65 -4.99
N GLU A 50 -0.29 -4.90 -6.21
CA GLU A 50 0.11 -6.20 -6.72
C GLU A 50 1.30 -6.02 -7.67
N SER A 51 2.15 -7.02 -7.71
CA SER A 51 3.22 -7.14 -8.70
C SER A 51 3.57 -8.59 -8.93
N GLY A 52 4.27 -8.85 -10.03
CA GLY A 52 4.73 -10.19 -10.34
C GLY A 52 5.70 -10.21 -11.51
N THR A 53 6.08 -11.43 -11.86
CA THR A 53 6.87 -11.72 -13.06
C THR A 53 6.07 -12.59 -14.01
N PHE A 54 6.41 -12.54 -15.29
CA PHE A 54 5.83 -13.42 -16.30
C PHE A 54 6.92 -14.01 -17.18
N LYS A 55 6.66 -15.18 -17.74
CA LYS A 55 7.53 -15.88 -18.70
C LYS A 55 6.70 -16.85 -19.53
N ASN A 56 7.22 -17.29 -20.66
CA ASN A 56 6.63 -18.41 -21.37
C ASN A 56 6.72 -19.69 -20.51
N THR A 57 5.68 -20.53 -20.54
CA THR A 57 5.58 -21.78 -19.78
C THR A 57 5.93 -23.02 -20.60
N GLY A 58 6.28 -22.83 -21.88
CA GLY A 58 6.76 -23.88 -22.76
C GLY A 58 8.21 -24.32 -22.46
N ALA A 59 8.87 -24.90 -23.48
CA ALA A 59 10.24 -25.42 -23.35
C ALA A 59 11.30 -24.33 -23.10
N SER A 60 11.00 -23.08 -23.43
CA SER A 60 11.85 -21.91 -23.21
C SER A 60 11.08 -20.87 -22.40
N PRO A 61 11.74 -20.11 -21.51
CA PRO A 61 11.10 -19.00 -20.81
C PRO A 61 10.87 -17.77 -21.71
N LEU A 62 11.46 -17.76 -22.92
CA LEU A 62 11.29 -16.71 -23.92
C LEU A 62 9.92 -16.83 -24.60
N ILE A 63 9.35 -15.68 -24.94
CA ILE A 63 8.13 -15.60 -25.76
C ILE A 63 8.59 -15.38 -27.20
N MET A 64 8.65 -16.45 -27.98
CA MET A 64 9.06 -16.43 -29.38
C MET A 64 7.98 -15.79 -30.27
N PRO A 65 8.33 -15.31 -31.48
CA PRO A 65 7.33 -14.82 -32.43
C PRO A 65 6.18 -15.81 -32.65
N GLY A 66 4.94 -15.33 -32.49
CA GLY A 66 3.71 -16.13 -32.56
C GLY A 66 3.20 -16.63 -31.20
N GLU A 67 4.05 -16.69 -30.18
CA GLU A 67 3.68 -17.14 -28.83
C GLU A 67 3.02 -16.03 -28.01
N SER A 68 2.38 -16.41 -26.90
CA SER A 68 1.71 -15.49 -25.99
C SER A 68 1.87 -15.93 -24.54
N VAL A 69 1.79 -14.97 -23.63
CA VAL A 69 1.72 -15.17 -22.18
C VAL A 69 0.54 -14.38 -21.64
N SER A 70 -0.09 -14.88 -20.58
CA SER A 70 -1.14 -14.14 -19.87
C SER A 70 -0.91 -14.21 -18.37
N PHE A 71 -1.33 -13.15 -17.68
CA PHE A 71 -1.33 -13.10 -16.22
C PHE A 71 -2.50 -12.25 -15.74
N GLN A 72 -2.91 -12.50 -14.50
CA GLN A 72 -4.04 -11.86 -13.86
C GLN A 72 -3.58 -10.92 -12.75
N PHE A 73 -4.33 -9.85 -12.53
CA PHE A 73 -4.12 -8.88 -11.45
C PHE A 73 -5.42 -8.16 -11.11
N SER A 74 -5.57 -7.72 -9.86
CA SER A 74 -6.68 -6.85 -9.46
C SER A 74 -6.33 -5.39 -9.66
N ALA A 75 -7.30 -4.59 -10.07
CA ALA A 75 -7.16 -3.14 -10.14
C ALA A 75 -8.50 -2.40 -10.02
N GLY A 76 -8.46 -1.27 -9.34
CA GLY A 76 -9.54 -0.29 -9.23
C GLY A 76 -9.42 0.88 -10.20
N LYS A 77 -10.40 1.78 -10.14
CA LYS A 77 -10.47 2.96 -11.01
C LYS A 77 -9.27 3.89 -10.79
N GLY A 78 -8.69 4.36 -11.90
CA GLY A 78 -7.52 5.26 -11.92
C GLY A 78 -6.17 4.56 -11.78
N GLN A 79 -6.16 3.24 -11.53
CA GLN A 79 -4.93 2.46 -11.50
C GLN A 79 -4.48 2.12 -12.91
N ALA A 80 -3.18 1.92 -13.06
CA ALA A 80 -2.55 1.58 -14.32
C ALA A 80 -1.65 0.35 -14.16
N ILE A 81 -1.62 -0.50 -15.19
CA ILE A 81 -0.68 -1.61 -15.31
C ILE A 81 0.59 -1.13 -15.99
N SER A 82 1.72 -1.28 -15.29
CA SER A 82 3.05 -1.12 -15.87
C SER A 82 3.70 -2.50 -16.01
N PHE A 83 4.38 -2.75 -17.13
CA PHE A 83 5.19 -3.94 -17.32
C PHE A 83 6.43 -3.63 -18.13
N ALA A 84 7.45 -4.49 -18.04
CA ALA A 84 8.64 -4.43 -18.87
C ALA A 84 9.10 -5.83 -19.30
N THR A 85 9.55 -5.97 -20.54
CA THR A 85 10.21 -7.18 -21.07
C THR A 85 11.24 -6.78 -22.14
N MET A 86 12.36 -7.49 -22.23
CA MET A 86 13.44 -7.19 -23.17
C MET A 86 13.01 -7.42 -24.62
N TYR A 87 13.46 -6.53 -25.51
CA TYR A 87 13.62 -6.87 -26.93
C TYR A 87 14.82 -7.81 -27.03
N GLY A 88 14.59 -9.11 -27.15
CA GLY A 88 15.61 -10.13 -26.90
C GLY A 88 16.80 -10.13 -27.87
N TRP A 89 16.65 -9.60 -29.08
CA TRP A 89 17.74 -9.41 -30.05
C TRP A 89 18.21 -7.96 -30.16
N SER A 90 18.37 -7.30 -29.01
CA SER A 90 18.94 -5.95 -28.88
C SER A 90 19.99 -5.94 -27.77
N ASN A 91 20.82 -4.90 -27.70
CA ASN A 91 21.83 -4.80 -26.65
C ASN A 91 21.23 -4.43 -25.29
N ASP A 92 20.25 -3.53 -25.27
CA ASP A 92 19.61 -3.05 -24.04
C ASP A 92 18.19 -2.48 -24.24
N LEU A 93 17.48 -2.85 -25.31
CA LEU A 93 16.13 -2.34 -25.56
C LEU A 93 15.07 -3.17 -24.83
N PHE A 94 13.98 -2.52 -24.43
CA PHE A 94 12.85 -3.17 -23.78
C PHE A 94 11.50 -2.58 -24.21
N PHE A 95 10.47 -3.42 -24.15
CA PHE A 95 9.08 -3.00 -24.31
C PHE A 95 8.47 -2.64 -22.97
N ALA A 96 7.82 -1.48 -22.91
CA ALA A 96 7.00 -1.08 -21.77
C ALA A 96 5.96 -0.04 -22.20
N PRO A 97 4.81 0.05 -21.51
CA PRO A 97 3.94 1.20 -21.65
C PRO A 97 4.64 2.50 -21.24
N GLU A 98 4.20 3.64 -21.78
CA GLU A 98 4.64 4.95 -21.27
C GLU A 98 4.23 5.14 -19.80
N ASN A 99 5.03 5.88 -19.02
CA ASN A 99 4.65 6.25 -17.65
C ASN A 99 3.31 7.04 -17.67
N PRO A 100 2.31 6.69 -16.84
CA PRO A 100 2.38 5.81 -15.67
C PRO A 100 2.02 4.34 -15.89
N GLY A 101 1.73 3.93 -17.12
CA GLY A 101 1.22 2.60 -17.44
C GLY A 101 -0.03 2.66 -18.32
N ILE A 102 -0.60 1.50 -18.61
CA ILE A 102 -1.88 1.37 -19.32
C ILE A 102 -3.02 1.60 -18.33
N ASN A 103 -3.89 2.56 -18.61
CA ASN A 103 -5.11 2.75 -17.83
C ASN A 103 -6.03 1.53 -17.93
N LEU A 104 -6.63 1.13 -16.81
CA LEU A 104 -7.47 -0.07 -16.74
C LEU A 104 -8.97 0.25 -16.76
N TYR A 105 -9.33 1.51 -16.51
CA TYR A 105 -10.69 2.01 -16.56
C TYR A 105 -10.74 3.34 -17.29
N LYS A 106 -11.88 3.59 -17.95
CA LYS A 106 -12.23 4.90 -18.47
C LYS A 106 -12.62 5.85 -17.33
N ALA A 107 -12.72 7.15 -17.63
CA ALA A 107 -13.12 8.17 -16.65
C ALA A 107 -14.51 7.91 -16.04
N ASP A 108 -15.42 7.27 -16.78
CA ASP A 108 -16.76 6.89 -16.30
C ASP A 108 -16.77 5.63 -15.42
N GLY A 109 -15.62 4.94 -15.26
CA GLY A 109 -15.51 3.69 -14.48
C GLY A 109 -15.76 2.42 -15.27
N THR A 110 -16.01 2.50 -16.59
CA THR A 110 -16.08 1.32 -17.45
C THR A 110 -14.69 0.68 -17.59
N PRO A 111 -14.54 -0.65 -17.42
CA PRO A 111 -13.26 -1.32 -17.65
C PRO A 111 -12.81 -1.18 -19.11
N ILE A 112 -11.50 -1.11 -19.32
CA ILE A 112 -10.88 -1.11 -20.65
C ILE A 112 -10.62 -2.55 -21.06
N GLU A 113 -11.17 -2.95 -22.19
CA GLU A 113 -11.01 -4.28 -22.78
C GLU A 113 -10.56 -4.18 -24.24
N GLY A 114 -9.96 -5.25 -24.74
CA GLY A 114 -9.46 -5.37 -26.10
C GLY A 114 -8.01 -4.89 -26.24
N ASP A 115 -7.66 -4.54 -27.48
CA ASP A 115 -6.30 -4.19 -27.87
C ASP A 115 -5.84 -2.85 -27.27
N VAL A 116 -4.76 -2.89 -26.50
CA VAL A 116 -4.09 -1.73 -25.89
C VAL A 116 -2.65 -1.55 -26.39
N SER A 117 -2.27 -2.22 -27.47
CA SER A 117 -0.90 -2.25 -28.03
C SER A 117 -0.38 -0.86 -28.41
N ALA A 118 -1.28 0.08 -28.75
CA ALA A 118 -0.91 1.46 -29.07
C ALA A 118 -0.26 2.22 -27.90
N GLN A 119 -0.45 1.74 -26.66
CA GLN A 119 0.15 2.33 -25.47
C GLN A 119 1.55 1.75 -25.17
N ILE A 120 1.97 0.71 -25.88
CA ILE A 120 3.28 0.07 -25.73
C ILE A 120 4.32 0.81 -26.55
N LYS A 121 5.46 1.09 -25.93
CA LYS A 121 6.60 1.74 -26.55
C LYS A 121 7.83 0.82 -26.51
N LEU A 122 8.77 1.10 -27.39
CA LEU A 122 10.11 0.53 -27.36
C LEU A 122 11.04 1.56 -26.72
N TRP A 123 11.84 1.12 -25.77
CA TRP A 123 12.74 1.98 -25.00
C TRP A 123 14.16 1.47 -25.14
N ASP A 124 15.10 2.41 -25.24
CA ASP A 124 16.53 2.21 -25.11
C ASP A 124 16.90 2.48 -23.64
N ASN A 125 17.58 1.54 -22.98
CA ASN A 125 17.98 1.66 -21.58
C ASN A 125 19.16 2.61 -21.36
N GLY A 126 19.94 2.90 -22.42
CA GLY A 126 21.05 3.83 -22.42
C GLY A 126 22.34 3.28 -21.81
N THR A 127 22.47 1.96 -21.68
CA THR A 127 23.64 1.30 -21.08
C THR A 127 24.58 0.69 -22.10
N ARG A 128 24.11 0.37 -23.31
CA ARG A 128 24.89 -0.27 -24.37
C ARG A 128 24.84 0.51 -25.68
N ILE A 129 25.88 0.35 -26.49
CA ILE A 129 25.89 0.83 -27.87
C ILE A 129 25.10 -0.17 -28.72
N ASN A 130 24.01 0.27 -29.35
CA ASN A 130 23.17 -0.61 -30.13
C ASN A 130 23.84 -1.09 -31.42
N GLN A 131 23.86 -2.41 -31.58
CA GLN A 131 24.15 -3.08 -32.83
C GLN A 131 22.87 -3.20 -33.67
N HIS A 132 23.02 -3.51 -34.96
CA HIS A 132 21.89 -3.82 -35.82
C HIS A 132 21.03 -4.94 -35.21
N PRO A 133 19.72 -4.72 -34.98
CA PRO A 133 18.89 -5.67 -34.25
C PRO A 133 18.75 -6.99 -35.01
N GLY A 134 18.88 -8.11 -34.30
CA GLY A 134 18.77 -9.44 -34.89
C GLY A 134 19.55 -10.51 -34.13
N ALA A 135 19.42 -11.76 -34.56
CA ALA A 135 19.99 -12.92 -33.85
C ALA A 135 21.53 -12.92 -33.74
N SER A 136 22.23 -12.06 -34.48
CA SER A 136 23.68 -11.89 -34.42
C SER A 136 24.15 -10.85 -33.40
N VAL A 137 23.23 -10.18 -32.69
CA VAL A 137 23.59 -9.23 -31.62
C VAL A 137 24.41 -9.96 -30.55
N THR A 138 25.48 -9.31 -30.10
CA THR A 138 26.30 -9.81 -29.01
C THR A 138 25.75 -9.28 -27.70
N HIS A 139 25.40 -10.18 -26.77
CA HIS A 139 24.84 -9.79 -25.48
C HIS A 139 25.90 -9.82 -24.36
N PRO A 140 26.02 -8.76 -23.54
CA PRO A 140 25.30 -7.48 -23.64
C PRO A 140 25.94 -6.50 -24.65
N GLY A 141 27.09 -6.82 -25.20
CA GLY A 141 27.79 -5.97 -26.17
C GLY A 141 28.65 -4.88 -25.53
N VAL A 142 28.88 -3.79 -26.25
CA VAL A 142 29.79 -2.71 -25.81
C VAL A 142 29.04 -1.73 -24.91
N ALA A 143 29.59 -1.45 -23.73
CA ALA A 143 29.03 -0.45 -22.81
C ALA A 143 29.17 0.97 -23.37
N GLU A 144 28.16 1.81 -23.11
CA GLU A 144 28.30 3.25 -23.28
C GLU A 144 29.38 3.79 -22.33
N THR A 145 30.16 4.77 -22.79
CA THR A 145 31.23 5.38 -21.98
C THR A 145 30.68 6.11 -20.75
N SER A 146 29.47 6.62 -20.87
CA SER A 146 28.66 7.18 -19.78
C SER A 146 27.23 6.71 -19.96
N THR A 147 26.63 6.16 -18.90
CA THR A 147 25.22 5.76 -18.92
C THR A 147 24.35 6.93 -19.35
N LYS A 148 23.56 6.70 -20.39
CA LYS A 148 22.59 7.65 -20.94
C LYS A 148 21.26 7.53 -20.20
N ASN A 149 20.36 8.46 -20.48
CA ASN A 149 19.00 8.40 -19.99
C ASN A 149 18.16 7.43 -20.84
N ILE A 150 17.19 6.79 -20.21
CA ILE A 150 16.19 5.99 -20.90
C ILE A 150 15.43 6.88 -21.89
N LYS A 151 15.28 6.40 -23.13
CA LYS A 151 14.67 7.16 -24.23
C LYS A 151 13.79 6.25 -25.09
N GLU A 152 12.68 6.79 -25.60
CA GLU A 152 11.84 6.07 -26.57
C GLU A 152 12.58 5.88 -27.91
N VAL A 153 12.56 4.66 -28.44
CA VAL A 153 12.97 4.34 -29.81
C VAL A 153 11.74 4.43 -30.70
N ASN A 154 11.64 5.52 -31.45
CA ASN A 154 10.54 5.75 -32.39
C ASN A 154 11.08 5.78 -33.83
N GLY A 155 11.00 4.64 -34.50
CA GLY A 155 11.51 4.43 -35.87
C GLY A 155 12.99 4.08 -35.90
N SER A 156 13.87 4.87 -35.28
CA SER A 156 15.30 4.55 -35.19
C SER A 156 15.94 4.87 -33.84
N ASP A 157 16.99 4.14 -33.50
CA ASP A 157 17.85 4.43 -32.34
C ASP A 157 18.92 5.51 -32.66
N ASP A 158 19.77 5.82 -31.67
CA ASP A 158 20.85 6.81 -31.81
C ASP A 158 21.96 6.35 -32.77
N GLN A 159 22.06 5.06 -33.07
CA GLN A 159 23.01 4.48 -34.01
C GLN A 159 22.46 4.39 -35.45
N GLY A 160 21.19 4.76 -35.65
CA GLY A 160 20.52 4.74 -36.94
C GLY A 160 19.93 3.39 -37.33
N ASN A 161 19.88 2.42 -36.42
CA ASN A 161 19.18 1.16 -36.66
C ASN A 161 17.67 1.42 -36.69
N THR A 162 16.96 0.76 -37.61
CA THR A 162 15.52 0.95 -37.79
C THR A 162 14.70 -0.15 -37.12
N TYR A 163 13.56 0.24 -36.57
CA TYR A 163 12.64 -0.61 -35.84
C TYR A 163 11.22 -0.39 -36.34
N ALA A 164 10.49 -1.49 -36.54
CA ALA A 164 9.05 -1.43 -36.71
C ALA A 164 8.38 -0.82 -35.46
N PRO A 165 7.20 -0.18 -35.60
CA PRO A 165 6.47 0.37 -34.46
C PRO A 165 6.22 -0.69 -33.37
N ALA A 166 6.36 -0.31 -32.10
CA ALA A 166 6.23 -1.24 -30.98
C ALA A 166 4.91 -2.03 -30.96
N LYS A 167 3.79 -1.38 -31.32
CA LYS A 167 2.47 -2.02 -31.46
C LYS A 167 2.40 -3.14 -32.50
N ASP A 168 3.31 -3.15 -33.47
CA ASP A 168 3.38 -4.16 -34.52
C ASP A 168 4.28 -5.34 -34.08
N LEU A 169 5.18 -5.10 -33.12
CA LEU A 169 6.08 -6.10 -32.54
C LEU A 169 5.44 -6.84 -31.36
N LEU A 170 4.76 -6.11 -30.47
CA LEU A 170 4.13 -6.64 -29.26
C LEU A 170 2.65 -6.24 -29.26
N ASN A 171 1.77 -7.25 -29.27
CA ASN A 171 0.34 -7.06 -29.06
C ASN A 171 -0.01 -7.27 -27.57
N ALA A 172 -0.70 -6.31 -26.98
CA ALA A 172 -1.19 -6.35 -25.61
C ALA A 172 -2.71 -6.23 -25.62
N THR A 173 -3.40 -7.20 -25.03
CA THR A 173 -4.88 -7.23 -24.97
C THR A 173 -5.33 -7.38 -23.53
N LEU A 174 -6.27 -6.53 -23.09
CA LEU A 174 -6.92 -6.63 -21.79
C LEU A 174 -8.26 -7.35 -21.90
N HIS A 175 -8.55 -8.22 -20.93
CA HIS A 175 -9.88 -8.75 -20.67
C HIS A 175 -10.27 -8.47 -19.23
N TYR A 176 -11.52 -8.04 -19.01
CA TYR A 176 -12.05 -7.82 -17.68
C TYR A 176 -12.83 -9.06 -17.22
N ASP A 177 -12.28 -9.75 -16.22
CA ASP A 177 -12.81 -11.01 -15.70
C ASP A 177 -13.94 -10.80 -14.66
N GLY A 178 -14.34 -9.54 -14.45
CA GLY A 178 -15.27 -9.16 -13.38
C GLY A 178 -14.57 -8.97 -12.04
N ASN A 179 -15.30 -8.40 -11.07
CA ASN A 179 -14.82 -8.23 -9.70
C ASN A 179 -13.48 -7.48 -9.56
N SER A 180 -13.20 -6.51 -10.43
CA SER A 180 -11.92 -5.77 -10.47
C SER A 180 -10.71 -6.59 -10.94
N LEU A 181 -10.91 -7.81 -11.45
CA LEU A 181 -9.87 -8.69 -11.97
C LEU A 181 -9.69 -8.46 -13.48
N PHE A 182 -8.45 -8.37 -13.92
CA PHE A 182 -8.09 -8.29 -15.34
C PHE A 182 -7.13 -9.42 -15.70
N THR A 183 -7.24 -9.88 -16.94
CA THR A 183 -6.21 -10.66 -17.62
C THR A 183 -5.53 -9.80 -18.68
N LEU A 184 -4.21 -9.64 -18.58
CA LEU A 184 -3.40 -9.06 -19.66
C LEU A 184 -2.73 -10.18 -20.44
N THR A 185 -3.01 -10.24 -21.74
CA THR A 185 -2.34 -11.13 -22.68
C THR A 185 -1.32 -10.35 -23.49
N ILE A 186 -0.05 -10.78 -23.44
CA ILE A 186 1.05 -10.27 -24.26
C ILE A 186 1.35 -11.31 -25.33
N LYS A 187 1.23 -10.92 -26.60
CA LYS A 187 1.58 -11.74 -27.77
C LYS A 187 2.76 -11.14 -28.50
N ASN A 188 3.72 -11.98 -28.84
CA ASN A 188 4.81 -11.59 -29.72
C ASN A 188 4.36 -11.66 -31.18
N THR A 189 4.16 -10.49 -31.81
CA THR A 189 3.76 -10.36 -33.22
C THR A 189 4.92 -9.96 -34.14
N SER A 190 6.14 -9.90 -33.62
CA SER A 190 7.31 -9.42 -34.35
C SER A 190 7.69 -10.26 -35.58
N GLY A 191 7.27 -11.53 -35.65
CA GLY A 191 7.67 -12.48 -36.69
C GLY A 191 7.28 -12.10 -38.13
N SER A 192 6.27 -11.25 -38.30
CA SER A 192 5.83 -10.73 -39.61
C SER A 192 6.39 -9.34 -39.94
N THR A 193 7.35 -8.85 -39.15
CA THR A 193 7.95 -7.52 -39.32
C THR A 193 9.39 -7.63 -39.83
N THR A 194 10.01 -6.49 -40.12
CA THR A 194 11.45 -6.39 -40.39
C THR A 194 12.33 -6.65 -39.17
N ASN A 195 11.73 -6.73 -37.98
CA ASN A 195 12.42 -6.79 -36.69
C ASN A 195 11.89 -7.98 -35.86
N PRO A 196 11.95 -9.24 -36.37
CA PRO A 196 11.61 -10.40 -35.55
C PRO A 196 12.52 -10.44 -34.33
N THR A 197 11.97 -10.77 -33.16
CA THR A 197 12.74 -10.82 -31.91
C THR A 197 12.01 -11.68 -30.87
N PRO A 198 12.68 -12.48 -30.04
CA PRO A 198 12.05 -13.07 -28.86
C PRO A 198 11.85 -12.01 -27.78
N PHE A 199 10.89 -12.21 -26.89
CA PHE A 199 10.79 -11.43 -25.65
C PHE A 199 11.33 -12.23 -24.47
N SER A 200 12.00 -11.56 -23.54
CA SER A 200 12.45 -12.19 -22.30
C SER A 200 11.28 -12.43 -21.34
N PRO A 201 11.50 -13.18 -20.24
CA PRO A 201 10.71 -12.99 -19.03
C PRO A 201 10.61 -11.50 -18.66
N GLY A 202 9.46 -11.11 -18.12
CA GLY A 202 9.19 -9.72 -17.76
C GLY A 202 8.70 -9.56 -16.34
N VAL A 203 8.45 -8.31 -15.97
CA VAL A 203 7.94 -7.89 -14.67
C VAL A 203 6.73 -6.99 -14.86
N TRP A 204 5.78 -7.01 -13.93
CA TRP A 204 4.60 -6.16 -13.95
C TRP A 204 4.24 -5.67 -12.55
N ALA A 205 3.54 -4.53 -12.48
CA ALA A 205 3.11 -3.93 -11.22
C ALA A 205 1.90 -3.00 -11.35
N ILE A 206 1.12 -2.91 -10.28
CA ILE A 206 -0.01 -1.99 -10.08
C ILE A 206 0.30 -1.08 -8.87
N SER A 207 0.23 0.24 -9.03
CA SER A 207 0.38 1.18 -7.91
C SER A 207 -0.96 1.49 -7.22
N TYR A 208 -0.91 1.69 -5.90
CA TYR A 208 -2.05 2.22 -5.15
C TYR A 208 -2.41 3.63 -5.61
N ILE A 209 -3.66 4.02 -5.33
CA ILE A 209 -4.10 5.41 -5.39
C ILE A 209 -4.38 5.90 -3.98
N ALA A 210 -3.88 7.10 -3.67
CA ALA A 210 -4.30 7.85 -2.50
C ALA A 210 -4.48 9.32 -2.88
N GLY A 211 -5.54 9.96 -2.35
CA GLY A 211 -5.83 11.35 -2.67
C GLY A 211 -6.01 11.64 -4.17
N GLY A 212 -6.49 10.65 -4.93
CA GLY A 212 -6.71 10.75 -6.38
C GLY A 212 -5.47 10.58 -7.26
N ASN A 213 -4.30 10.32 -6.68
CA ASN A 213 -3.04 10.14 -7.42
C ASN A 213 -2.44 8.76 -7.18
N LEU A 214 -1.74 8.22 -8.18
CA LEU A 214 -0.89 7.03 -8.00
C LEU A 214 0.20 7.33 -6.98
N LEU A 215 0.43 6.41 -6.03
CA LEU A 215 1.52 6.52 -5.07
C LEU A 215 2.88 6.39 -5.75
N ASN A 216 2.96 5.63 -6.84
CA ASN A 216 4.12 5.50 -7.70
C ASN A 216 3.71 5.41 -9.17
N SER A 217 3.94 6.50 -9.92
CA SER A 217 3.67 6.59 -11.36
C SER A 217 4.83 6.14 -12.25
N LYS A 218 5.97 5.73 -11.67
CA LYS A 218 7.23 5.45 -12.38
C LYS A 218 7.87 4.18 -11.80
N ILE A 219 7.08 3.11 -11.77
CA ILE A 219 7.38 1.89 -11.00
C ILE A 219 8.63 1.19 -11.52
N LEU A 220 8.70 0.95 -12.83
CA LEU A 220 9.74 0.15 -13.46
C LEU A 220 10.88 1.01 -14.02
N PHE A 221 10.55 2.22 -14.48
CA PHE A 221 11.49 3.18 -15.06
C PHE A 221 10.89 4.59 -15.09
N GLU A 222 11.74 5.58 -15.36
CA GLU A 222 11.33 6.96 -15.65
C GLU A 222 11.97 7.44 -16.96
N SER A 223 11.13 7.81 -17.93
CA SER A 223 11.58 8.39 -19.20
C SER A 223 12.45 9.63 -18.97
N GLY A 224 13.60 9.70 -19.64
CA GLY A 224 14.55 10.81 -19.49
C GLY A 224 15.40 10.75 -18.22
N LYS A 225 15.40 9.63 -17.48
CA LYS A 225 16.31 9.38 -16.35
C LYS A 225 17.23 8.18 -16.62
N PRO A 226 18.37 8.07 -15.92
CA PRO A 226 19.16 6.85 -15.94
C PRO A 226 18.37 5.65 -15.43
N THR A 227 18.72 4.47 -15.93
CA THR A 227 18.21 3.19 -15.45
C THR A 227 18.44 2.95 -13.96
N ALA A 228 17.54 2.20 -13.33
CA ALA A 228 17.56 1.95 -11.89
C ALA A 228 16.93 0.60 -11.55
N ASN A 229 17.06 0.18 -10.29
CA ASN A 229 16.27 -0.89 -9.67
C ASN A 229 16.30 -2.24 -10.42
N GLY A 230 17.40 -2.54 -11.11
CA GLY A 230 17.58 -3.81 -11.82
C GLY A 230 17.03 -3.84 -13.25
N LEU A 231 16.54 -2.72 -13.79
CA LEU A 231 16.08 -2.66 -15.18
C LEU A 231 17.18 -2.98 -16.20
N THR A 232 18.44 -2.60 -15.94
CA THR A 232 19.59 -2.97 -16.78
C THR A 232 19.73 -4.48 -16.97
N ASN A 233 19.56 -5.27 -15.90
CA ASN A 233 19.66 -6.72 -15.99
C ASN A 233 18.56 -7.31 -16.90
N LEU A 234 17.36 -6.74 -16.79
CA LEU A 234 16.25 -7.11 -17.65
C LEU A 234 16.54 -6.73 -19.10
N SER A 235 16.93 -5.48 -19.36
CA SER A 235 17.05 -4.97 -20.71
C SER A 235 18.28 -5.49 -21.45
N GLU A 236 19.36 -5.85 -20.77
CA GLU A 236 20.58 -6.36 -21.41
C GLU A 236 20.60 -7.89 -21.60
N MET A 237 19.97 -8.63 -20.68
CA MET A 237 20.12 -10.08 -20.59
C MET A 237 18.78 -10.83 -20.40
N GLY A 238 17.67 -10.12 -20.29
CA GLY A 238 16.36 -10.72 -20.02
C GLY A 238 16.20 -11.24 -18.59
N ASP A 239 17.09 -10.86 -17.67
CA ASP A 239 17.05 -11.27 -16.27
C ASP A 239 16.16 -10.33 -15.45
N ASN A 240 14.93 -10.78 -15.18
CA ASN A 240 13.95 -10.04 -14.39
C ASN A 240 14.09 -10.23 -12.88
N SER A 241 15.12 -10.91 -12.37
CA SER A 241 15.23 -11.28 -10.95
C SER A 241 15.38 -10.05 -10.04
N LEU A 242 16.26 -9.10 -10.38
CA LEU A 242 16.51 -7.93 -9.55
C LEU A 242 15.31 -6.97 -9.54
N ILE A 243 14.77 -6.64 -10.71
CA ILE A 243 13.60 -5.76 -10.80
C ILE A 243 12.33 -6.44 -10.24
N GLY A 244 12.21 -7.76 -10.40
CA GLY A 244 11.14 -8.56 -9.78
C GLY A 244 11.20 -8.52 -8.26
N ASN A 245 12.39 -8.66 -7.66
CA ASN A 245 12.56 -8.50 -6.21
C ASN A 245 12.27 -7.07 -5.75
N TYR A 246 12.72 -6.06 -6.51
CA TYR A 246 12.43 -4.66 -6.20
C TYR A 246 10.91 -4.39 -6.14
N VAL A 247 10.14 -4.76 -7.16
CA VAL A 247 8.68 -4.53 -7.14
C VAL A 247 8.00 -5.36 -6.04
N LYS A 248 8.50 -6.57 -5.75
CA LYS A 248 7.98 -7.39 -4.65
C LYS A 248 8.17 -6.73 -3.29
N GLU A 249 9.32 -6.11 -3.03
CA GLU A 249 9.58 -5.38 -1.77
C GLU A 249 8.71 -4.11 -1.63
N GLN A 250 8.32 -3.52 -2.77
CA GLN A 250 7.41 -2.38 -2.83
C GLN A 250 5.93 -2.78 -2.86
N THR A 251 5.62 -4.09 -2.87
CA THR A 251 4.25 -4.63 -2.89
C THR A 251 3.80 -4.99 -1.49
N GLY A 252 2.58 -4.59 -1.15
CA GLY A 252 1.99 -4.91 0.13
C GLY A 252 0.78 -4.06 0.42
N ILE A 253 0.62 -3.66 1.68
CA ILE A 253 -0.59 -2.99 2.13
C ILE A 253 -0.38 -1.49 2.22
N PHE A 254 -1.35 -0.74 1.69
CA PHE A 254 -1.58 0.65 2.04
C PHE A 254 -3.01 0.77 2.55
N THR A 255 -3.20 1.25 3.78
CA THR A 255 -4.55 1.51 4.28
C THR A 255 -4.54 2.65 5.30
N PRO A 256 -5.32 3.73 5.10
CA PRO A 256 -5.62 4.65 6.17
C PRO A 256 -6.64 4.02 7.13
N LEU A 257 -6.67 4.49 8.38
CA LEU A 257 -7.75 4.15 9.32
C LEU A 257 -8.75 5.30 9.34
N SER A 258 -10.04 5.01 9.30
CA SER A 258 -11.06 6.07 9.45
C SER A 258 -10.96 6.74 10.83
N PRO A 259 -11.72 7.83 11.08
CA PRO A 259 -11.93 8.29 12.45
C PRO A 259 -12.23 7.13 13.39
N VAL A 260 -11.56 7.12 14.53
CA VAL A 260 -11.60 6.02 15.50
C VAL A 260 -12.76 6.27 16.46
N LEU A 261 -13.71 5.35 16.49
CA LEU A 261 -14.74 5.30 17.53
C LEU A 261 -14.10 4.72 18.80
N VAL A 262 -14.25 5.40 19.92
CA VAL A 262 -13.88 4.91 21.25
C VAL A 262 -15.10 4.96 22.16
N VAL A 263 -15.40 3.86 22.83
CA VAL A 263 -16.58 3.71 23.69
C VAL A 263 -16.14 3.28 25.08
N VAL A 264 -16.60 4.01 26.10
CA VAL A 264 -16.50 3.64 27.51
C VAL A 264 -17.86 3.12 27.98
N TYR A 265 -17.90 1.94 28.57
CA TYR A 265 -19.16 1.30 28.97
C TYR A 265 -18.98 0.39 30.19
N ASN A 266 -20.09 0.03 30.85
CA ASN A 266 -20.09 -0.79 32.06
C ASN A 266 -21.38 -1.61 32.15
N GLY A 267 -21.28 -2.82 32.70
CA GLY A 267 -22.44 -3.69 32.98
C GLY A 267 -23.14 -4.27 31.74
N ILE A 268 -22.54 -4.13 30.55
CA ILE A 268 -23.00 -4.68 29.28
C ILE A 268 -21.85 -5.36 28.52
N GLU A 269 -22.17 -6.14 27.50
CA GLU A 269 -21.19 -6.64 26.53
C GLU A 269 -20.78 -5.55 25.52
N ASN A 270 -19.85 -5.88 24.62
CA ASN A 270 -19.32 -4.94 23.63
C ASN A 270 -20.47 -4.33 22.82
N PRO A 271 -20.71 -3.01 22.93
CA PRO A 271 -21.89 -2.41 22.32
C PRO A 271 -21.70 -2.08 20.84
N ILE A 272 -20.49 -2.30 20.28
CA ILE A 272 -20.17 -1.98 18.87
C ILE A 272 -20.70 -3.08 17.94
N TYR A 273 -20.44 -4.35 18.26
CA TYR A 273 -20.80 -5.50 17.44
C TYR A 273 -20.88 -6.79 18.26
N THR A 274 -21.48 -7.83 17.70
CA THR A 274 -21.47 -9.19 18.24
C THR A 274 -20.95 -10.14 17.17
N LEU A 275 -19.87 -10.86 17.47
CA LEU A 275 -19.28 -11.83 16.54
C LEU A 275 -20.29 -12.93 16.20
N GLY A 276 -20.35 -13.31 14.92
CA GLY A 276 -21.29 -14.32 14.43
C GLY A 276 -22.74 -13.85 14.33
N GLN A 277 -23.01 -12.56 14.58
CA GLN A 277 -24.31 -11.94 14.32
C GLN A 277 -24.22 -10.98 13.13
N LYS A 278 -25.36 -10.71 12.49
CA LYS A 278 -25.47 -9.70 11.44
C LYS A 278 -25.27 -8.28 12.00
N ASP A 279 -24.91 -7.35 11.12
CA ASP A 279 -24.91 -5.92 11.47
C ASP A 279 -26.28 -5.49 12.01
N ALA A 280 -26.28 -4.84 13.19
CA ALA A 280 -27.51 -4.47 13.90
C ALA A 280 -28.27 -3.29 13.25
N GLY A 281 -27.76 -2.73 12.15
CA GLY A 281 -28.34 -1.57 11.47
C GLY A 281 -28.24 -0.29 12.29
N LYS A 282 -27.29 -0.22 13.24
CA LYS A 282 -27.10 0.91 14.16
C LYS A 282 -25.95 1.85 13.78
N GLY A 283 -25.41 1.70 12.56
CA GLY A 283 -24.38 2.58 12.02
C GLY A 283 -23.02 1.90 11.78
N LEU A 284 -22.80 0.67 12.26
CA LEU A 284 -21.54 -0.05 12.06
C LEU A 284 -21.25 -0.28 10.57
N LYS A 285 -22.24 -0.65 9.75
CA LYS A 285 -22.14 -0.65 8.29
C LYS A 285 -21.53 0.64 7.71
N LYS A 286 -21.98 1.82 8.15
CA LYS A 286 -21.45 3.09 7.63
C LYS A 286 -20.00 3.35 8.08
N LEU A 287 -19.65 2.92 9.29
CA LEU A 287 -18.26 2.95 9.75
C LEU A 287 -17.40 2.02 8.89
N ALA A 288 -17.82 0.76 8.73
CA ALA A 288 -17.07 -0.27 8.04
C ALA A 288 -16.93 -0.01 6.54
N GLN A 289 -17.95 0.59 5.89
CA GLN A 289 -17.93 0.83 4.44
C GLN A 289 -17.40 2.22 4.05
N MET A 290 -17.59 3.23 4.90
CA MET A 290 -17.38 4.64 4.53
C MET A 290 -16.48 5.39 5.52
N GLY A 291 -16.05 4.73 6.60
CA GLY A 291 -15.30 5.38 7.68
C GLY A 291 -16.13 6.36 8.51
N ASN A 292 -17.46 6.39 8.34
CA ASN A 292 -18.34 7.29 9.08
C ASN A 292 -18.78 6.64 10.40
N ALA A 293 -18.14 7.06 11.49
CA ALA A 293 -18.47 6.61 12.84
C ALA A 293 -19.61 7.39 13.52
N SER A 294 -20.09 8.49 12.96
CA SER A 294 -21.03 9.40 13.63
C SER A 294 -22.37 8.74 13.94
N ASP A 295 -22.96 8.03 12.98
CA ASP A 295 -24.25 7.36 13.17
C ASP A 295 -24.21 6.33 14.29
N LEU A 296 -23.13 5.53 14.32
CA LEU A 296 -22.91 4.55 15.39
C LEU A 296 -22.66 5.25 16.73
N ALA A 297 -21.87 6.33 16.73
CA ALA A 297 -21.61 7.10 17.93
C ALA A 297 -22.88 7.71 18.53
N ASP A 298 -23.76 8.24 17.70
CA ASP A 298 -25.02 8.86 18.13
C ASP A 298 -25.99 7.82 18.71
N TYR A 299 -26.09 6.64 18.10
CA TYR A 299 -26.81 5.52 18.70
C TYR A 299 -26.23 5.14 20.08
N LEU A 300 -24.91 4.97 20.18
CA LEU A 300 -24.25 4.54 21.40
C LEU A 300 -24.41 5.52 22.57
N LYS A 301 -24.46 6.83 22.30
CA LYS A 301 -24.73 7.85 23.34
C LYS A 301 -26.10 7.67 24.01
N THR A 302 -27.04 7.00 23.35
CA THR A 302 -28.37 6.69 23.89
C THR A 302 -28.47 5.29 24.52
N ALA A 303 -27.46 4.45 24.32
CA ALA A 303 -27.49 3.06 24.75
C ALA A 303 -27.26 2.96 26.27
N LYS A 304 -28.13 2.22 26.95
CA LYS A 304 -27.98 1.96 28.39
C LYS A 304 -26.67 1.20 28.65
N GLY A 305 -25.89 1.67 29.63
CA GLY A 305 -24.60 1.08 29.99
C GLY A 305 -23.41 1.71 29.26
N VAL A 306 -23.61 2.56 28.26
CA VAL A 306 -22.56 3.39 27.67
C VAL A 306 -22.41 4.68 28.47
N LYS A 307 -21.16 5.02 28.84
CA LYS A 307 -20.80 6.20 29.64
C LYS A 307 -20.33 7.35 28.76
N ASN A 308 -19.39 7.07 27.85
CA ASN A 308 -18.81 8.06 26.94
C ASN A 308 -18.56 7.47 25.56
N VAL A 309 -18.70 8.31 24.54
CA VAL A 309 -18.42 7.97 23.15
C VAL A 309 -17.60 9.09 22.53
N TYR A 310 -16.48 8.74 21.91
CA TYR A 310 -15.60 9.67 21.23
C TYR A 310 -15.40 9.23 19.77
N VAL A 311 -15.38 10.18 18.85
CA VAL A 311 -14.98 9.97 17.46
C VAL A 311 -13.73 10.79 17.22
N LEU A 312 -12.60 10.11 17.00
CA LEU A 312 -11.28 10.72 16.96
C LEU A 312 -10.78 10.77 15.51
N SER A 313 -10.71 11.96 14.94
CA SER A 313 -10.15 12.21 13.60
C SER A 313 -8.73 12.78 13.69
N ALA A 314 -7.85 12.37 12.77
CA ALA A 314 -6.53 12.97 12.66
C ALA A 314 -6.62 14.41 12.13
N GLU A 315 -5.80 15.30 12.67
CA GLU A 315 -5.72 16.69 12.21
C GLU A 315 -5.17 16.75 10.77
N GLY A 316 -5.76 17.60 9.92
CA GLY A 316 -5.33 17.81 8.53
C GLY A 316 -5.81 16.74 7.52
N SER A 317 -5.85 15.46 7.89
CA SER A 317 -6.24 14.36 6.99
C SER A 317 -7.63 13.77 7.29
N THR A 318 -8.18 13.99 8.48
CA THR A 318 -9.38 13.33 9.04
C THR A 318 -9.26 11.82 9.28
N VAL A 319 -8.45 11.12 8.50
CA VAL A 319 -8.10 9.70 8.62
C VAL A 319 -6.68 9.53 9.18
N LEU A 320 -6.41 8.44 9.90
CA LEU A 320 -5.05 8.15 10.35
C LEU A 320 -4.27 7.52 9.20
N LEU A 321 -3.38 8.29 8.57
CA LEU A 321 -2.50 7.81 7.51
C LEU A 321 -1.44 6.84 8.06
N PRO A 322 -1.06 5.81 7.29
CA PRO A 322 0.03 4.91 7.67
C PRO A 322 1.38 5.60 7.55
N LYS A 323 2.47 4.90 7.90
CA LYS A 323 3.83 5.37 7.60
C LYS A 323 4.04 5.38 6.10
N ILE A 324 4.56 6.48 5.55
CA ILE A 324 4.88 6.63 4.12
C ILE A 324 6.32 7.09 4.00
N GLY A 325 7.20 6.20 3.52
CA GLY A 325 8.64 6.46 3.52
C GLY A 325 9.13 6.79 4.92
N ASN A 326 9.74 7.98 5.10
CA ASN A 326 10.23 8.45 6.40
C ASN A 326 9.17 9.20 7.24
N GLN A 327 7.95 9.38 6.72
CA GLN A 327 6.89 10.03 7.47
C GLN A 327 6.22 9.04 8.41
N GLU A 328 6.22 9.36 9.71
CA GLU A 328 5.51 8.57 10.71
C GLU A 328 4.00 8.61 10.48
N GLY A 329 3.35 7.49 10.79
CA GLY A 329 1.91 7.37 10.67
C GLY A 329 1.18 8.22 11.71
N SER A 330 -0.01 8.68 11.32
CA SER A 330 -0.83 9.59 12.11
C SER A 330 -1.35 8.93 13.38
N LYS A 331 -1.55 9.74 14.42
CA LYS A 331 -2.10 9.30 15.71
C LYS A 331 -3.16 10.26 16.23
N VAL A 332 -4.04 9.75 17.08
CA VAL A 332 -5.03 10.50 17.84
C VAL A 332 -4.95 10.11 19.30
N SER A 333 -5.25 11.04 20.20
CA SER A 333 -5.25 10.82 21.65
C SER A 333 -6.49 11.43 22.29
N GLN A 334 -7.03 10.76 23.31
CA GLN A 334 -8.22 11.20 24.03
C GLN A 334 -8.06 10.95 25.53
N LYS A 335 -8.34 11.98 26.34
CA LYS A 335 -8.49 11.80 27.79
C LYS A 335 -9.81 11.09 28.08
N LEU A 336 -9.76 10.10 28.97
CA LEU A 336 -10.88 9.25 29.31
C LEU A 336 -11.37 9.54 30.72
N ASP A 337 -12.67 9.74 30.86
CA ASP A 337 -13.36 9.72 32.15
C ASP A 337 -13.80 8.28 32.43
N VAL A 338 -13.01 7.56 33.22
CA VAL A 338 -13.23 6.13 33.51
C VAL A 338 -13.14 5.86 35.00
N SER A 339 -13.86 4.84 35.43
CA SER A 339 -13.92 4.35 36.81
C SER A 339 -13.68 2.84 36.85
N LYS A 340 -13.37 2.31 38.04
CA LYS A 340 -13.17 0.86 38.21
C LYS A 340 -14.40 0.09 37.75
N GLY A 341 -14.18 -0.91 36.89
CA GLY A 341 -15.23 -1.72 36.28
C GLY A 341 -15.66 -1.26 34.89
N ASP A 342 -15.26 -0.06 34.47
CA ASP A 342 -15.50 0.40 33.10
C ASP A 342 -14.65 -0.40 32.11
N ARG A 343 -15.18 -0.54 30.90
CA ARG A 343 -14.57 -1.21 29.76
C ARG A 343 -14.39 -0.23 28.63
N ILE A 344 -13.36 -0.46 27.81
CA ILE A 344 -13.11 0.30 26.58
C ILE A 344 -13.20 -0.63 25.39
N ALA A 345 -13.94 -0.19 24.37
CA ALA A 345 -13.91 -0.78 23.03
C ALA A 345 -13.64 0.30 21.99
N ILE A 346 -12.94 -0.07 20.92
CA ILE A 346 -12.70 0.81 19.77
C ILE A 346 -13.22 0.18 18.48
N ALA A 347 -13.50 1.02 17.48
CA ALA A 347 -13.67 0.59 16.10
C ALA A 347 -13.15 1.63 15.10
N THR A 348 -12.56 1.17 14.00
CA THR A 348 -12.14 2.03 12.87
C THR A 348 -12.10 1.22 11.59
N MET A 349 -12.44 1.83 10.45
CA MET A 349 -12.43 1.18 9.15
C MET A 349 -11.02 0.81 8.72
N TYR A 350 -10.87 -0.34 8.07
CA TYR A 350 -9.76 -0.58 7.15
C TYR A 350 -10.07 0.21 5.86
N GLY A 351 -9.44 1.37 5.67
CA GLY A 351 -9.90 2.39 4.73
C GLY A 351 -9.96 1.97 3.26
N LEU A 352 -9.13 1.03 2.81
CA LEU A 352 -9.17 0.49 1.45
C LEU A 352 -9.85 -0.88 1.35
N SER A 353 -10.87 -1.13 2.16
CA SER A 353 -11.70 -2.34 2.08
C SER A 353 -13.15 -1.99 1.74
N ASN A 354 -13.93 -3.00 1.39
CA ASN A 354 -15.36 -2.85 1.14
C ASN A 354 -16.15 -2.61 2.42
N ASP A 355 -15.88 -3.39 3.46
CA ASP A 355 -16.54 -3.30 4.76
C ASP A 355 -15.71 -3.94 5.91
N TRP A 356 -14.38 -3.97 5.79
CA TRP A 356 -13.53 -4.43 6.89
C TRP A 356 -13.30 -3.32 7.91
N PHE A 357 -13.28 -3.70 9.18
CA PHE A 357 -13.03 -2.78 10.29
C PHE A 357 -12.19 -3.42 11.38
N PHE A 358 -11.29 -2.64 11.96
CA PHE A 358 -10.60 -3.00 13.19
C PHE A 358 -11.54 -2.73 14.37
N ALA A 359 -11.59 -3.66 15.32
CA ALA A 359 -12.32 -3.46 16.57
C ALA A 359 -11.68 -4.21 17.75
N SER A 360 -12.02 -3.80 18.98
CA SER A 360 -11.65 -4.56 20.17
C SER A 360 -12.31 -5.94 20.16
N LYS A 361 -11.52 -7.01 20.33
CA LYS A 361 -11.99 -8.39 20.44
C LYS A 361 -12.80 -8.61 21.71
N GLY A 362 -13.74 -9.55 21.63
CA GLY A 362 -14.57 -9.94 22.77
C GLY A 362 -15.24 -8.73 23.42
N ASN A 363 -15.22 -8.68 24.74
CA ASN A 363 -15.86 -7.61 25.50
C ASN A 363 -14.94 -6.39 25.76
N GLY A 364 -14.00 -6.05 24.87
CA GLY A 364 -13.09 -4.92 25.05
C GLY A 364 -11.98 -5.16 26.08
N VAL A 365 -11.47 -4.08 26.71
CA VAL A 365 -10.43 -4.12 27.75
C VAL A 365 -10.87 -3.41 29.03
N ASP A 366 -10.23 -3.71 30.16
CA ASP A 366 -10.42 -2.96 31.40
C ASP A 366 -9.93 -1.52 31.21
N ALA A 367 -10.77 -0.53 31.52
CA ALA A 367 -10.46 0.88 31.35
C ALA A 367 -9.32 1.38 32.26
N MET A 368 -8.99 0.64 33.32
CA MET A 368 -7.89 0.94 34.24
C MET A 368 -6.55 0.31 33.81
N LEU A 369 -6.55 -0.52 32.75
CA LEU A 369 -5.33 -1.12 32.22
C LEU A 369 -4.37 -0.05 31.70
N LYS A 370 -3.07 -0.30 31.81
CA LYS A 370 -2.00 0.59 31.33
C LYS A 370 -1.07 -0.17 30.39
N GLY A 371 -0.55 0.54 29.39
CA GLY A 371 0.40 0.02 28.42
C GLY A 371 -0.22 -0.28 27.04
N ASP A 372 0.51 -1.06 26.26
CA ASP A 372 0.15 -1.44 24.91
C ASP A 372 -0.95 -2.53 24.93
N ILE A 373 -2.08 -2.24 24.29
CA ILE A 373 -3.22 -3.15 24.18
C ILE A 373 -3.50 -3.58 22.72
N SER A 374 -2.56 -3.37 21.80
CA SER A 374 -2.76 -3.60 20.37
C SER A 374 -3.16 -5.05 20.05
N ASN A 375 -2.70 -6.02 20.84
CA ASN A 375 -3.05 -7.45 20.71
C ASN A 375 -4.53 -7.76 21.02
N THR A 376 -5.26 -6.80 21.61
CA THR A 376 -6.70 -6.92 21.89
C THR A 376 -7.56 -6.47 20.71
N ILE A 377 -6.96 -5.94 19.65
CA ILE A 377 -7.66 -5.55 18.43
C ILE A 377 -7.71 -6.74 17.45
N GLY A 378 -8.83 -6.89 16.77
CA GLY A 378 -9.04 -7.81 15.66
C GLY A 378 -9.45 -7.04 14.40
N LEU A 379 -9.39 -7.72 13.25
CA LEU A 379 -9.91 -7.22 11.97
C LEU A 379 -11.12 -8.08 11.61
N PHE A 380 -12.23 -7.42 11.32
CA PHE A 380 -13.51 -8.07 11.08
C PHE A 380 -14.09 -7.63 9.75
N ASP A 381 -14.77 -8.55 9.11
CA ASP A 381 -15.65 -8.32 7.97
C ASP A 381 -17.06 -8.03 8.53
N ASN A 382 -17.67 -6.92 8.11
CA ASN A 382 -19.00 -6.54 8.59
C ASN A 382 -20.13 -7.39 7.98
N GLY A 383 -19.86 -8.08 6.87
CA GLY A 383 -20.83 -8.93 6.17
C GLY A 383 -21.90 -8.14 5.44
N THR A 384 -21.66 -6.88 5.11
CA THR A 384 -22.63 -5.99 4.45
C THR A 384 -22.20 -5.51 3.07
N ALA A 385 -20.96 -5.79 2.65
CA ALA A 385 -20.49 -5.62 1.29
C ALA A 385 -19.65 -6.79 0.78
N VAL A 386 -19.83 -7.15 -0.48
CA VAL A 386 -19.02 -8.19 -1.13
C VAL A 386 -17.55 -7.78 -1.14
N ASN A 387 -16.70 -8.67 -0.62
CA ASN A 387 -15.26 -8.48 -0.58
C ASN A 387 -14.61 -8.40 -1.96
N GLN A 388 -13.64 -7.49 -2.10
CA GLN A 388 -12.73 -7.39 -3.23
C GLN A 388 -11.31 -7.14 -2.73
N PHE A 389 -10.33 -7.18 -3.65
CA PHE A 389 -8.95 -6.90 -3.31
C PHE A 389 -8.82 -5.53 -2.61
N PRO A 390 -8.27 -5.46 -1.38
CA PRO A 390 -8.15 -4.19 -0.67
C PRO A 390 -7.29 -3.18 -1.44
N GLY A 391 -7.87 -2.06 -1.85
CA GLY A 391 -7.21 -1.01 -2.64
C GLY A 391 -7.12 -1.25 -4.14
N ALA A 392 -7.72 -2.32 -4.66
CA ALA A 392 -7.87 -2.60 -6.10
C ALA A 392 -9.32 -3.00 -6.42
N SER A 393 -10.23 -2.06 -6.18
CA SER A 393 -11.67 -2.28 -6.28
C SER A 393 -12.38 -1.13 -6.97
N ILE A 394 -13.48 -1.44 -7.67
CA ILE A 394 -14.44 -0.46 -8.20
C ILE A 394 -15.68 -0.24 -7.32
N THR A 395 -15.80 -0.97 -6.22
CA THR A 395 -16.97 -0.93 -5.31
C THR A 395 -16.61 -0.38 -3.92
N GLN A 396 -15.34 -0.16 -3.63
CA GLN A 396 -14.88 0.49 -2.39
C GLN A 396 -15.27 1.97 -2.38
N PHE A 397 -16.01 2.40 -1.36
CA PHE A 397 -16.49 3.78 -1.24
C PHE A 397 -15.36 4.81 -1.29
N ASN A 398 -14.26 4.53 -0.59
CA ASN A 398 -13.09 5.42 -0.52
C ASN A 398 -12.29 5.49 -1.83
N LEU A 399 -12.61 4.65 -2.82
CA LEU A 399 -12.11 4.71 -4.20
C LEU A 399 -13.18 5.19 -5.19
N ALA A 400 -14.18 5.93 -4.70
CA ALA A 400 -15.34 6.41 -5.46
C ALA A 400 -16.22 5.28 -6.06
N GLY A 401 -16.15 4.09 -5.47
CA GLY A 401 -17.00 2.96 -5.79
C GLY A 401 -18.31 2.94 -4.99
N THR A 402 -19.22 2.05 -5.37
CA THR A 402 -20.44 1.76 -4.61
C THR A 402 -20.40 0.33 -4.10
N PRO A 403 -20.39 0.09 -2.77
CA PRO A 403 -20.32 -1.27 -2.23
C PRO A 403 -21.50 -2.13 -2.70
N ILE A 404 -21.20 -3.35 -3.17
CA ILE A 404 -22.23 -4.32 -3.55
C ILE A 404 -22.75 -4.95 -2.27
N ALA A 405 -24.04 -4.78 -1.99
CA ALA A 405 -24.64 -5.26 -0.75
C ALA A 405 -24.59 -6.79 -0.63
N GLU A 406 -24.29 -7.26 0.58
CA GLU A 406 -24.57 -8.62 1.03
C GLU A 406 -25.12 -8.59 2.47
N ASP A 407 -25.46 -9.75 3.02
CA ASP A 407 -26.08 -9.88 4.33
C ASP A 407 -25.60 -11.16 5.04
N LYS A 408 -24.35 -11.13 5.48
CA LYS A 408 -23.66 -12.19 6.21
C LYS A 408 -23.49 -11.81 7.68
N ASN A 409 -23.08 -12.77 8.48
CA ASN A 409 -22.66 -12.51 9.85
C ASN A 409 -21.31 -11.79 9.88
N ILE A 410 -21.08 -11.03 10.94
CA ILE A 410 -19.77 -10.43 11.22
C ILE A 410 -18.80 -11.53 11.60
N GLU A 411 -17.66 -11.59 10.93
CA GLU A 411 -16.64 -12.63 11.08
C GLU A 411 -15.23 -12.04 11.14
N GLU A 412 -14.27 -12.74 11.74
CA GLU A 412 -12.86 -12.33 11.68
C GLU A 412 -12.33 -12.51 10.25
N VAL A 413 -11.59 -11.51 9.75
CA VAL A 413 -10.92 -11.61 8.45
C VAL A 413 -9.77 -12.63 8.56
N PRO A 414 -9.77 -13.72 7.76
CA PRO A 414 -8.68 -14.68 7.77
C PRO A 414 -7.33 -14.03 7.39
N ASN A 415 -6.22 -14.57 7.87
CA ASN A 415 -4.89 -14.15 7.45
C ASN A 415 -3.97 -15.36 7.27
N PRO A 416 -3.61 -15.77 6.04
CA PRO A 416 -3.93 -15.12 4.77
C PRO A 416 -5.43 -15.09 4.45
N ASN A 417 -5.90 -14.02 3.79
CA ASN A 417 -7.26 -13.94 3.25
C ASN A 417 -7.27 -14.39 1.77
N ALA A 418 -8.43 -14.31 1.13
CA ALA A 418 -8.62 -14.70 -0.27
C ALA A 418 -7.79 -13.88 -1.28
N PHE A 419 -7.27 -12.71 -0.88
CA PHE A 419 -6.59 -11.75 -1.75
C PHE A 419 -5.10 -11.63 -1.45
N THR A 420 -4.73 -11.59 -0.17
CA THR A 420 -3.36 -11.27 0.27
C THR A 420 -3.09 -11.72 1.71
N THR A 421 -1.83 -11.59 2.12
CA THR A 421 -1.39 -11.77 3.51
C THR A 421 -1.18 -10.40 4.15
N LEU A 422 -1.87 -10.13 5.26
CA LEU A 422 -1.75 -8.89 6.00
C LEU A 422 -0.62 -8.98 7.05
N PRO A 423 0.04 -7.87 7.40
CA PRO A 423 0.83 -7.79 8.63
C PRO A 423 -0.01 -8.17 9.85
N SER A 424 0.63 -8.57 10.95
CA SER A 424 -0.07 -8.74 12.21
C SER A 424 -0.73 -7.42 12.66
N ILE A 425 -1.87 -7.49 13.33
CA ILE A 425 -2.65 -6.30 13.73
C ILE A 425 -1.82 -5.25 14.48
N PRO A 426 -0.92 -5.60 15.44
CA PRO A 426 -0.06 -4.61 16.10
C PRO A 426 0.92 -3.88 15.17
N ASN A 427 1.20 -4.43 14.00
CA ASN A 427 2.01 -3.79 12.96
C ASN A 427 1.17 -2.91 12.02
N ILE A 428 -0.14 -2.76 12.27
CA ILE A 428 -1.05 -1.88 11.52
C ILE A 428 -1.61 -0.81 12.44
N ILE A 429 -2.22 -1.21 13.55
CA ILE A 429 -2.86 -0.31 14.52
C ILE A 429 -2.24 -0.52 15.90
N LYS A 430 -1.65 0.55 16.44
CA LYS A 430 -1.12 0.58 17.80
C LYS A 430 -2.10 1.30 18.71
N VAL A 431 -2.45 0.66 19.82
CA VAL A 431 -3.35 1.22 20.85
C VAL A 431 -2.66 1.17 22.20
N THR A 432 -2.60 2.32 22.88
CA THR A 432 -1.94 2.44 24.19
C THR A 432 -2.85 3.14 25.18
N LEU A 433 -2.99 2.57 26.37
CA LEU A 433 -3.64 3.20 27.52
C LEU A 433 -2.58 3.75 28.47
N GLN A 434 -2.73 5.01 28.88
CA GLN A 434 -1.79 5.74 29.74
C GLN A 434 -2.46 6.21 31.01
#